data_AF-A0A3B3V3P0-F1
#
_entry.id   AF-A0A3B3V3P0-F1
#
_cell.length_a   1.000
_cell.length_b   1.000
_cell.length_c   1.000
_cell.angle_alpha   90.00
_cell.angle_beta   90.00
_cell.angle_gamma   90.00
#
_symmetry.space_group_name_H-M   'P 1'
#
loop_
_entity.id
_entity.type
_entity.pdbx_description
1 polymer ?
#
loop_
_entity_poly.entity_id
_entity_poly.type
_entity_poly.pdbx_seq_one_letter_code
_entity_poly.pdbx_strand_id
1 'polypeptide(L)'
;MLRFEAEYRRFGLKRNGFGGFQEFYHLLQNIHHIHGVEVLLEYADIHGDLLPINNDENFHKAVSSANPVLRIIITKKGKSHKGEMI
;
A
#
# COMPACT_ATOMS: atom_id res chain seq x y z
N MET A 1 -0.53 -25.39 9.77
CA MET A 1 -1.64 -24.78 9.01
C MET A 1 -1.16 -23.41 8.56
N LEU A 2 -0.81 -23.23 7.29
CA LEU A 2 -0.43 -21.91 6.77
C LEU A 2 -1.67 -21.01 6.83
N ARG A 3 -1.75 -20.14 7.84
CA ARG A 3 -2.73 -19.04 7.84
C ARG A 3 -2.27 -18.10 6.73
N PHE A 4 -2.98 -18.08 5.62
CA PHE A 4 -2.80 -17.03 4.62
C PHE A 4 -3.23 -15.71 5.28
N GLU A 5 -2.25 -14.89 5.67
CA GLU A 5 -2.46 -13.57 6.29
C GLU A 5 -2.90 -12.53 5.24
N ALA A 6 -3.94 -12.84 4.46
CA ALA A 6 -4.55 -11.89 3.55
C ALA A 6 -5.64 -11.11 4.30
N GLU A 7 -5.54 -9.79 4.29
CA GLU A 7 -6.51 -8.88 4.90
C GLU A 7 -7.06 -7.92 3.85
N TYR A 8 -8.34 -7.57 3.97
CA TYR A 8 -8.99 -6.55 3.15
C TYR A 8 -9.60 -5.45 4.02
N ARG A 9 -9.33 -4.19 3.68
CA ARG A 9 -9.94 -3.01 4.30
C ARG A 9 -10.46 -2.06 3.24
N ARG A 10 -11.68 -1.54 3.43
CA ARG A 10 -12.30 -0.54 2.56
C ARG A 10 -12.71 0.66 3.40
N PHE A 11 -12.23 1.84 3.02
CA PHE A 11 -12.50 3.09 3.70
C PHE A 11 -12.60 4.23 2.68
N GLY A 12 -13.28 5.31 3.07
CA GLY A 12 -13.42 6.50 2.25
C GLY A 12 -12.44 7.59 2.69
N LEU A 13 -11.93 8.36 1.74
CA LEU A 13 -11.03 9.47 2.00
C LEU A 13 -11.37 10.66 1.08
N LYS A 14 -11.13 11.88 1.56
CA LYS A 14 -11.32 13.09 0.75
C LYS A 14 -10.13 13.28 -0.19
N ARG A 15 -10.38 13.39 -1.50
CA ARG A 15 -9.35 13.51 -2.54
C ARG A 15 -8.39 14.71 -2.35
N ASN A 16 -8.88 15.83 -1.82
CA ASN A 16 -8.11 17.07 -1.68
C ASN A 16 -7.47 17.25 -0.29
N GLY A 17 -7.45 16.20 0.54
CA GLY A 17 -7.07 16.30 1.96
C GLY A 17 -5.74 15.64 2.33
N PHE A 18 -4.98 15.11 1.37
CA PHE A 18 -3.74 14.40 1.67
C PHE A 18 -2.53 15.29 1.42
N GLY A 19 -1.55 15.24 2.32
CA GLY A 19 -0.17 15.51 1.93
C GLY A 19 0.36 14.43 0.99
N GLY A 20 1.64 14.55 0.64
CA GLY A 20 2.27 13.69 -0.35
C GLY A 20 2.27 12.20 0.01
N PHE A 21 2.95 11.42 -0.81
CA PHE A 21 3.08 9.97 -0.70
C PHE A 21 3.41 9.49 0.72
N GLN A 22 4.30 10.18 1.44
CA GLN A 22 4.71 9.78 2.79
C GLN A 22 3.57 9.79 3.81
N GLU A 23 2.69 10.79 3.78
CA GLU A 23 1.53 10.81 4.68
C GLU A 23 0.56 9.69 4.35
N PHE A 24 0.34 9.45 3.05
CA PHE A 24 -0.51 8.36 2.59
C PHE A 24 0.05 6.98 2.97
N TYR A 25 1.36 6.79 2.84
CA TYR A 25 2.06 5.57 3.25
C TYR A 25 1.85 5.26 4.74
N HIS A 26 2.06 6.24 5.61
CA HIS A 26 1.84 6.08 7.05
C HIS A 26 0.35 5.86 7.39
N LEU A 27 -0.58 6.51 6.70
CA LEU A 27 -2.01 6.29 6.87
C LEU A 27 -2.38 4.82 6.62
N LEU A 28 -1.87 4.22 5.54
CA LEU A 28 -2.11 2.81 5.23
C LEU A 28 -1.53 1.88 6.29
N GLN A 29 -0.31 2.16 6.76
CA GLN A 29 0.28 1.38 7.87
C GLN A 29 -0.58 1.47 9.14
N ASN A 30 -1.12 2.64 9.45
CA ASN A 30 -1.99 2.84 10.62
C ASN A 30 -3.30 2.06 10.49
N ILE A 31 -3.94 2.12 9.32
CA ILE A 31 -5.21 1.43 9.07
C ILE A 31 -5.07 -0.09 9.15
N HIS A 32 -3.92 -0.63 8.73
CA HIS A 32 -3.62 -2.06 8.78
C HIS A 32 -2.88 -2.51 10.04
N HIS A 33 -2.63 -1.62 11.00
CA HIS A 33 -1.90 -1.92 12.24
C HIS A 33 -0.50 -2.54 12.00
N ILE A 34 0.21 -2.06 10.97
CA ILE A 34 1.54 -2.52 10.56
C ILE A 34 2.58 -1.39 10.66
N HIS A 35 2.47 -0.58 11.72
CA HIS A 35 3.40 0.52 11.99
C HIS A 35 4.85 0.03 12.02
N GLY A 36 5.75 0.81 11.40
CA GLY A 36 7.19 0.49 11.37
C GLY A 36 7.57 -0.70 10.48
N VAL A 37 6.61 -1.35 9.81
CA VAL A 37 6.89 -2.42 8.84
C VAL A 37 7.13 -1.80 7.47
N GLU A 38 8.28 -2.08 6.87
CA GLU A 38 8.54 -1.66 5.49
C GLU A 38 7.61 -2.43 4.53
N VAL A 39 6.88 -1.69 3.69
CA VAL A 39 5.93 -2.26 2.73
C VAL A 39 6.22 -1.74 1.33
N LEU A 40 5.95 -2.58 0.33
CA LEU A 40 5.74 -2.16 -1.04
C LEU A 40 4.27 -1.80 -1.22
N LEU A 41 4.01 -0.64 -1.83
CA LEU A 41 2.68 -0.20 -2.22
C LEU A 41 2.55 -0.22 -3.73
N GLU A 42 1.50 -0.85 -4.22
CA GLU A 42 1.17 -0.92 -5.65
C GLU A 42 -0.32 -0.60 -5.81
N TYR A 43 -0.70 0.02 -6.92
CA TYR A 43 -2.10 0.15 -7.31
C TYR A 43 -2.38 -0.58 -8.62
N ALA A 44 -3.60 -1.11 -8.73
CA ALA A 44 -4.11 -1.59 -10.01
C ALA A 44 -4.62 -0.39 -10.81
N ASP A 45 -4.03 -0.15 -11.98
CA ASP A 45 -4.46 0.91 -12.88
C ASP A 45 -5.74 0.52 -13.66
N ILE A 46 -6.14 1.34 -14.63
CA ILE A 46 -7.35 1.11 -15.44
C ILE A 46 -7.24 -0.10 -16.38
N HIS A 47 -6.03 -0.54 -16.69
CA HIS A 47 -5.75 -1.72 -17.51
C HIS A 47 -5.60 -2.99 -16.66
N GLY A 48 -5.48 -2.83 -15.34
CA GLY A 48 -5.28 -3.91 -14.38
C GLY A 48 -3.81 -4.18 -14.06
N ASP A 49 -2.90 -3.35 -14.57
CA ASP A 49 -1.48 -3.45 -14.29
C ASP A 49 -1.18 -2.96 -12.87
N LEU A 50 -0.25 -3.64 -12.19
CA LEU A 50 0.23 -3.25 -10.86
C LEU A 50 1.38 -2.27 -11.01
N LEU A 51 1.16 -1.03 -10.57
CA LEU A 51 2.13 0.05 -10.65
C LEU A 51 2.54 0.51 -9.25
N PRO A 52 3.82 0.81 -9.00
CA PRO A 52 4.29 1.18 -7.67
C PRO A 52 3.81 2.57 -7.28
N ILE A 53 3.45 2.74 -6.00
CA ILE A 53 3.30 4.04 -5.34
C ILE A 53 4.49 4.20 -4.40
N ASN A 54 5.50 4.96 -4.83
CA ASN A 54 6.76 5.14 -4.08
C ASN A 54 7.27 6.58 -4.05
N ASN A 55 6.52 7.52 -4.64
CA ASN A 55 6.81 8.95 -4.67
C ASN A 55 5.50 9.74 -4.91
N ASP A 56 5.57 11.07 -4.80
CA ASP A 56 4.41 11.95 -4.95
C ASP A 56 3.78 11.90 -6.35
N GLU A 57 4.60 11.78 -7.40
CA GLU A 57 4.11 11.72 -8.78
C GLU A 57 3.24 10.47 -9.02
N ASN A 58 3.73 9.30 -8.60
CA ASN A 58 3.03 8.03 -8.72
C ASN A 58 1.79 8.00 -7.82
N PHE A 59 1.85 8.61 -6.63
CA PHE A 59 0.69 8.80 -5.78
C PHE A 59 -0.39 9.64 -6.45
N HIS A 60 -0.03 10.78 -7.05
CA HIS A 60 -0.98 11.60 -7.79
C HIS A 60 -1.59 10.87 -8.99
N LYS A 61 -0.80 10.09 -9.73
CA LYS A 61 -1.29 9.25 -10.84
C LYS A 61 -2.28 8.19 -10.34
N ALA A 62 -1.97 7.50 -9.24
CA ALA A 62 -2.84 6.50 -8.64
C ALA A 62 -4.18 7.09 -8.20
N VAL A 63 -4.15 8.20 -7.46
CA VAL A 63 -5.38 8.88 -6.99
C VAL A 63 -6.21 9.43 -8.15
N SER A 64 -5.57 9.96 -9.19
CA SER A 64 -6.27 10.56 -10.33
C SER A 64 -6.88 9.52 -11.28
N SER A 65 -6.26 8.36 -11.43
CA SER A 65 -6.78 7.26 -12.25
C SER A 65 -7.89 6.45 -11.57
N ALA A 66 -8.04 6.59 -10.25
CA ALA A 66 -9.04 5.87 -9.48
C ALA A 66 -10.48 6.25 -9.86
N ASN A 67 -11.21 5.30 -10.45
CA ASN A 67 -12.62 5.46 -10.78
C ASN A 67 -13.37 4.10 -10.67
N PRO A 68 -14.27 3.90 -9.68
CA PRO A 68 -14.58 4.75 -8.54
C PRO A 68 -13.67 4.53 -7.32
N VAL A 69 -12.92 3.43 -7.26
CA VAL A 69 -12.13 3.01 -6.08
C VAL A 69 -10.68 2.82 -6.48
N LEU A 70 -9.76 3.34 -5.67
CA LEU A 70 -8.34 3.03 -5.76
C LEU A 70 -8.10 1.67 -5.10
N ARG A 71 -7.64 0.68 -5.87
CA ARG A 71 -7.26 -0.65 -5.34
C ARG A 71 -5.76 -0.66 -5.08
N ILE A 72 -5.38 -0.98 -3.85
CA ILE A 72 -3.98 -0.96 -3.40
C ILE A 72 -3.62 -2.35 -2.89
N ILE A 73 -2.45 -2.81 -3.29
CA ILE A 73 -1.81 -4.02 -2.79
C ILE A 73 -0.69 -3.56 -1.85
N ILE A 74 -0.68 -4.11 -0.64
CA ILE A 74 0.32 -3.82 0.38
C ILE A 74 1.10 -5.11 0.64
N THR A 75 2.37 -5.13 0.25
CA THR A 75 3.25 -6.28 0.46
C THR A 75 4.28 -5.94 1.51
N LYS A 76 4.26 -6.62 2.66
CA LYS A 76 5.32 -6.49 3.66
C LYS A 76 6.64 -6.96 3.05
N LYS A 77 7.68 -6.13 3.10
CA LYS A 77 9.03 -6.60 2.78
C LYS A 77 9.42 -7.56 3.89
N GLY A 78 9.56 -8.84 3.56
CA GLY A 78 9.96 -9.84 4.54
C GLY A 78 11.28 -9.43 5.18
N LYS A 79 11.44 -9.68 6.49
CA LYS A 79 12.79 -9.83 7.02
C LYS A 79 13.39 -11.00 6.27
N SER A 80 14.38 -10.76 5.41
CA SER A 80 15.29 -11.83 5.01
C SER A 80 15.70 -12.50 6.32
N HIS A 81 15.31 -13.76 6.53
CA HIS A 81 15.86 -14.55 7.61
C HIS A 81 17.33 -14.74 7.25
N LYS A 82 18.17 -13.75 7.56
CA LYS A 82 19.61 -13.92 7.63
C LYS A 82 19.82 -15.02 8.66
N GLY A 83 20.47 -16.09 8.22
CA GLY A 83 20.51 -17.37 8.89
C GLY A 83 20.71 -17.25 10.40
N GLU A 84 19.78 -17.81 11.15
CA GLU A 84 20.13 -18.47 12.39
C GLU A 84 20.41 -19.92 12.01
N MET A 85 21.69 -20.20 11.79
CA MET A 85 22.20 -21.54 11.98
C MET A 85 22.00 -21.89 13.45
N ILE A 86 21.23 -22.93 13.71
CA ILE A 86 21.32 -23.73 14.92
C ILE A 86 21.63 -25.15 14.48
#